data_AF-A0A1E4MII0-F1
#
_entry.id   AF-A0A1E4MII0-F1
#
_cell.length_a   1.000
_cell.length_b   1.000
_cell.length_c   1.000
_cell.angle_alpha   90.00
_cell.angle_beta   90.00
_cell.angle_gamma   90.00
#
_symmetry.space_group_name_H-M   'P 1'
#
loop_
_entity.id
_entity.type
_entity.pdbx_description
1 polymer ?
#
loop_
_entity_poly.entity_id
_entity_poly.type
_entity_poly.pdbx_seq_one_letter_code
_entity_poly.pdbx_strand_id
1 'polypeptide(L)' 'MTDTATIDIARQAAARHLRDGGFETEAAMVSEGRGDDFAEVRIALSLLRILGERPARTAPPVKRNGRRLVGEEC' A
#
# COMPACT_ATOMS: atom_id res chain seq x y z
N MET A 1 -2.88 14.26 8.33
CA MET A 1 -1.97 14.66 7.23
C MET A 1 -1.16 13.44 6.85
N THR A 2 -1.10 13.08 5.57
CA THR A 2 -0.22 11.99 5.10
C THR A 2 1.23 12.46 5.26
N ASP A 3 2.08 11.66 5.90
CA ASP A 3 3.49 12.01 6.06
C ASP A 3 4.22 12.09 4.71
N THR A 4 5.18 13.01 4.58
CA THR A 4 5.89 13.29 3.32
C THR A 4 6.59 12.04 2.78
N ALA A 5 7.16 11.21 3.67
CA ALA A 5 7.79 9.95 3.28
C ALA A 5 6.78 8.97 2.64
N THR A 6 5.53 8.95 3.10
CA THR A 6 4.48 8.10 2.51
C THR A 6 4.10 8.58 1.11
N ILE A 7 4.08 9.90 0.90
CA ILE A 7 3.81 10.49 -0.42
C ILE A 7 4.93 10.12 -1.40
N ASP A 8 6.19 10.22 -0.97
CA ASP A 8 7.33 9.89 -1.83
C ASP A 8 7.36 8.39 -2.22
N ILE A 9 7.02 7.50 -1.28
CA ILE A 9 6.87 6.06 -1.58
C ILE A 9 5.75 5.84 -2.61
N ALA A 10 4.61 6.53 -2.46
CA ALA A 10 3.51 6.42 -3.41
C ALA A 10 3.90 6.90 -4.82
N ARG A 11 4.60 8.05 -4.91
CA ARG A 11 5.13 8.57 -6.18
C ARG A 11 6.09 7.59 -6.83
N GLN A 12 7.04 7.03 -6.09
CA GLN A 12 7.99 6.05 -6.63
C GLN A 12 7.29 4.79 -7.14
N ALA A 13 6.30 4.29 -6.41
CA ALA A 13 5.50 3.14 -6.83
C ALA A 13 4.70 3.44 -8.12
N ALA A 14 4.04 4.59 -8.18
CA ALA A 14 3.29 5.03 -9.35
C ALA A 14 4.19 5.25 -10.56
N ALA A 15 5.33 5.94 -10.40
CA ALA A 15 6.30 6.16 -11.47
C ALA A 15 6.90 4.85 -12.00
N ARG A 16 7.13 3.86 -11.14
CA ARG A 16 7.53 2.51 -11.58
C ARG A 16 6.44 1.85 -12.41
N HIS A 17 5.19 1.86 -11.94
CA HIS A 17 4.06 1.28 -12.67
C HIS A 17 3.88 1.91 -14.06
N LEU A 18 4.03 3.24 -14.16
CA LEU A 18 3.94 3.97 -15.43
C LEU A 18 5.06 3.57 -16.39
N ARG A 19 6.32 3.44 -15.91
CA ARG A 19 7.43 2.94 -16.74
C ARG A 19 7.22 1.52 -17.25
N ASP A 20 6.72 0.63 -16.38
CA ASP A 20 6.40 -0.74 -16.77
C ASP A 20 5.31 -0.77 -17.88
N GLY A 21 4.47 0.28 -17.97
CA GLY A 21 3.49 0.49 -19.03
C GLY A 21 3.97 1.28 -20.24
N GLY A 22 5.22 1.77 -20.26
CA GLY A 22 5.80 2.57 -21.34
C GLY A 22 5.49 4.07 -21.28
N PHE A 23 4.96 4.58 -20.17
CA PHE A 23 4.59 5.98 -19.95
C PHE A 23 5.73 6.77 -19.28
N GLU A 24 6.86 6.92 -19.99
CA GLU A 24 8.09 7.52 -19.44
C GLU A 24 7.92 8.99 -19.05
N THR A 25 7.16 9.77 -19.83
CA THR A 25 6.92 11.20 -19.56
C THR A 25 6.14 11.38 -18.27
N GLU A 26 5.06 10.63 -18.12
CA GLU A 26 4.19 10.62 -16.95
C GLU A 26 4.95 10.14 -15.70
N ALA A 27 5.78 9.12 -15.85
CA ALA A 27 6.63 8.64 -14.76
C ALA A 27 7.61 9.72 -14.26
N ALA A 28 8.20 10.50 -15.17
CA ALA A 28 9.04 11.63 -14.81
C ALA A 28 8.24 12.73 -14.07
N MET A 29 7.05 13.07 -14.59
CA MET A 29 6.16 14.06 -13.94
C MET A 29 5.79 13.65 -12.51
N VAL A 30 5.44 12.37 -12.30
CA VAL A 30 5.10 11.85 -10.97
C VAL A 30 6.32 11.85 -10.04
N SER A 31 7.49 11.48 -10.54
CA SER A 31 8.74 11.48 -9.74
C SER A 31 9.14 12.88 -9.26
N GLU A 32 8.77 13.92 -10.00
CA GLU A 32 9.00 15.32 -9.65
C GLU A 32 7.86 15.94 -8.81
N GLY A 33 6.83 15.15 -8.48
CA GLY A 33 5.65 15.60 -7.71
C GLY A 33 4.65 16.44 -8.52
N ARG A 34 4.83 16.53 -9.85
CA ARG A 34 3.90 17.24 -10.75
C ARG A 34 2.67 16.41 -11.13
N GLY A 35 2.67 15.11 -10.82
CA GLY A 35 1.58 14.17 -11.10
C GLY A 35 0.88 13.63 -9.87
N ASP A 36 0.85 14.35 -8.75
CA ASP A 36 0.20 13.89 -7.50
C ASP A 36 -1.31 13.66 -7.64
N ASP A 37 -1.93 14.29 -8.64
CA ASP A 37 -3.34 14.14 -8.99
C ASP A 37 -3.64 12.91 -9.87
N PHE A 38 -2.60 12.23 -10.37
CA PHE A 38 -2.74 11.03 -11.19
C PHE A 38 -3.43 9.91 -10.39
N ALA A 39 -4.21 9.10 -11.11
CA ALA A 39 -4.95 8.01 -10.49
C ALA A 39 -4.00 7.01 -9.81
N GLU A 40 -2.85 6.74 -10.42
CA GLU A 40 -1.79 5.84 -9.96
C GLU A 40 -1.25 6.28 -8.60
N VAL A 41 -0.99 7.58 -8.40
CA VAL A 41 -0.50 8.11 -7.12
C VAL A 41 -1.58 8.00 -6.04
N ARG A 42 -2.83 8.34 -6.37
CA ARG A 42 -3.96 8.19 -5.44
C ARG A 42 -4.22 6.73 -5.05
N ILE A 43 -4.08 5.80 -5.99
CA ILE A 43 -4.21 4.36 -5.74
C ILE A 43 -3.07 3.88 -4.84
N ALA A 44 -1.82 4.23 -5.16
CA ALA A 44 -0.67 3.87 -4.35
C ALA A 44 -0.79 4.39 -2.90
N LEU A 45 -1.21 5.64 -2.73
CA LEU A 45 -1.50 6.23 -1.41
C LEU A 45 -2.59 5.45 -0.66
N SER A 46 -3.67 5.08 -1.34
CA SER A 46 -4.77 4.32 -0.73
C SER A 46 -4.31 2.94 -0.29
N LEU A 47 -3.49 2.26 -1.10
CA LEU A 47 -2.91 0.96 -0.76
C LEU A 47 -1.97 1.05 0.43
N LEU A 48 -1.09 2.05 0.49
CA LEU A 48 -0.20 2.28 1.63
C LEU A 48 -0.98 2.49 2.92
N ARG A 49 -2.10 3.25 2.88
CA ARG A 49 -2.99 3.41 4.03
C ARG A 49 -3.62 2.10 4.44
N ILE A 50 -4.21 1.34 3.52
CA ILE A 50 -4.83 0.04 3.82
C ILE A 50 -3.80 -0.93 4.43
N LEU A 51 -2.57 -0.94 3.90
CA LEU A 51 -1.50 -1.81 4.38
C LEU A 51 -0.93 -1.36 5.73
N GLY A 52 -0.86 -0.06 5.98
CA GLY A 52 -0.42 0.51 7.26
C GLY A 52 -1.50 0.47 8.36
N GLU A 53 -2.77 0.57 7.99
CA GLU A 53 -3.93 0.42 8.86
C GLU A 53 -4.26 -1.04 9.15
N ARG A 54 -3.70 -1.97 8.37
CA ARG A 54 -3.89 -3.40 8.61
C ARG A 54 -3.44 -3.67 10.04
N PRO A 55 -4.36 -4.05 10.96
CA PRO A 55 -3.94 -4.38 12.31
C PRO A 55 -2.88 -5.46 12.20
N ALA A 56 -1.74 -5.25 12.87
CA ALA A 56 -0.66 -6.24 12.95
C ALA A 56 -1.32 -7.58 13.15
N ARG A 57 -1.15 -8.52 12.19
CA ARG A 57 -1.88 -9.79 12.14
C ARG A 57 -1.97 -10.33 13.56
N THR A 58 -3.11 -10.12 14.20
CA THR A 58 -3.33 -10.70 15.51
C THR A 58 -3.32 -12.17 15.23
N ALA A 59 -2.42 -12.90 15.88
CA ALA A 59 -2.37 -14.34 15.73
C ALA A 59 -3.81 -14.87 15.81
N PRO A 60 -4.22 -15.76 14.89
CA PRO A 60 -5.59 -16.25 14.86
C PRO A 60 -6.00 -16.65 16.27
N PRO A 61 -7.22 -16.28 16.71
CA PRO A 61 -7.60 -16.38 18.12
C PRO A 61 -7.41 -17.83 18.57
N VAL A 62 -6.44 -18.07 19.45
CA VAL A 62 -6.15 -19.41 19.97
C VAL A 62 -7.27 -19.91 20.90
N LYS A 63 -8.24 -19.05 21.22
CA LYS A 63 -9.41 -19.36 22.05
C LYS A 63 -10.71 -18.73 21.49
N ARG A 64 -11.82 -19.46 21.62
CA ARG A 64 -13.20 -18.96 21.42
C ARG A 64 -14.02 -19.31 22.67
N ASN A 65 -14.65 -18.31 23.30
CA ASN A 65 -15.41 -18.49 24.56
C ASN A 65 -14.62 -19.21 25.67
N GLY A 66 -13.33 -18.88 25.83
CA GLY A 66 -12.45 -19.50 26.84
C GLY A 66 -11.94 -20.90 26.48
N ARG A 67 -12.42 -21.51 25.39
CA ARG A 67 -11.99 -22.84 24.92
C ARG A 67 -10.91 -22.70 23.86
N ARG A 68 -9.84 -23.50 23.95
CA ARG A 68 -8.75 -23.51 22.96
C ARG A 68 -9.27 -23.98 21.60
N LEU A 69 -8.95 -23.25 20.54
CA LEU A 69 -9.15 -23.73 19.17
C LEU A 69 -8.00 -24.70 18.84
N VAL A 70 -8.35 -25.94 18.50
CA VAL A 70 -7.39 -26.95 18.06
C VAL A 70 -7.58 -27.05 16.55
N GLY A 71 -6.59 -26.60 15.78
CA GLY A 71 -6.58 -26.83 14.33
C GLY A 71 -6.23 -28.29 14.09
N GLU A 72 -6.99 -28.97 13.25
CA GLU A 72 -6.60 -30.29 12.74
C GLU A 72 -5.30 -30.09 11.95
N GLU A 73 -4.22 -30.74 12.40
CA GLU A 73 -2.98 -30.82 11.63
C GLU A 73 -3.26 -31.69 10.39
N CYS A 74 -3.13 -31.09 9.20
CA CYS A 74 -3.11 -31.79 7.91
C CYS A 74 -1.68 -31.82 7.37
#